data_AF-A0A1I6MWJ6-F1
#
_entry.id   AF-A0A1I6MWJ6-F1
#
_cell.length_a   1.000
_cell.length_b   1.000
_cell.length_c   1.000
_cell.angle_alpha   90.00
_cell.angle_beta   90.00
_cell.angle_gamma   90.00
#
_symmetry.space_group_name_H-M   'P 1'
#
loop_
_entity.id
_entity.type
_entity.pdbx_description
1 polymer ?
#
loop_
_entity_poly.entity_id
_entity_poly.type
_entity_poly.pdbx_seq_one_letter_code
_entity_poly.pdbx_strand_id
1 'polypeptide(L)'
;MKERPVEALVRGNNADLIREVARLYAPDPSVSIADVTFGRGTFWKRTPHLNVTGSDLHTVPARPYDFRDLPYADNSFDIVVFDPPYIAWPGNHMSDERYRNAETTKGFSPNDIRELYRAGLRECQRVARRQLWVKCKDGVSGPKQCWLHVHILQDAEGMGLVGRDLFILDATSRIPHGNWKTQKHARKPMSYLWVFDVRPNVQIL
;
A
#
# COMPACT_ATOMS: atom_id res chain seq x y z
N MET A 1 -21.08 -15.35 -19.73
CA MET A 1 -20.34 -14.19 -20.28
C MET A 1 -18.86 -14.43 -20.04
N LYS A 2 -17.99 -14.20 -21.03
CA LYS A 2 -16.54 -14.20 -20.77
C LYS A 2 -16.21 -12.97 -19.94
N GLU A 3 -15.49 -13.15 -18.84
CA GLU A 3 -15.01 -12.02 -18.05
C GLU A 3 -14.07 -11.14 -18.88
N ARG A 4 -14.17 -9.83 -18.70
CA ARG A 4 -13.23 -8.89 -19.32
C ARG A 4 -11.82 -9.07 -18.74
N PRO A 5 -10.76 -8.86 -19.54
CA PRO A 5 -9.40 -8.84 -19.00
C PRO A 5 -9.24 -7.85 -17.84
N VAL A 6 -8.31 -8.16 -16.94
CA VAL A 6 -7.85 -7.21 -15.91
C VAL A 6 -6.78 -6.32 -16.55
N GLU A 7 -6.93 -5.00 -16.37
CA GLU A 7 -5.95 -4.00 -16.83
C GLU A 7 -5.21 -3.42 -15.63
N ALA A 8 -3.91 -3.17 -15.79
CA ALA A 8 -3.09 -2.56 -14.75
C ALA A 8 -3.53 -1.12 -14.42
N LEU A 9 -4.12 -0.39 -15.39
CA LEU A 9 -4.69 0.93 -15.15
C LEU A 9 -6.15 0.80 -14.69
N VAL A 10 -6.41 1.16 -13.44
CA VAL A 10 -7.76 1.18 -12.87
C VAL A 10 -8.22 2.62 -12.72
N ARG A 11 -9.37 2.96 -13.34
CA ARG A 11 -10.06 4.24 -13.12
C ARG A 11 -11.17 4.06 -12.10
N GLY A 12 -11.16 4.85 -11.02
CA GLY A 12 -12.19 4.71 -9.96
C GLY A 12 -11.69 5.08 -8.57
N ASN A 13 -11.88 4.18 -7.60
CA ASN A 13 -11.38 4.35 -6.24
C ASN A 13 -10.59 3.11 -5.78
N ASN A 14 -10.10 3.13 -4.54
CA ASN A 14 -9.31 2.02 -3.99
C ASN A 14 -10.06 0.68 -3.96
N ALA A 15 -11.39 0.68 -3.78
CA ALA A 15 -12.16 -0.55 -3.81
C ALA A 15 -12.27 -1.14 -5.22
N ASP A 16 -12.32 -0.29 -6.26
CA ASP A 16 -12.24 -0.75 -7.65
C ASP A 16 -10.86 -1.32 -7.96
N LEU A 17 -9.79 -0.68 -7.48
CA LEU A 17 -8.43 -1.20 -7.61
C LEU A 17 -8.29 -2.59 -6.96
N ILE A 18 -8.69 -2.72 -5.69
CA ILE A 18 -8.56 -3.98 -4.95
C ILE A 18 -9.41 -5.08 -5.59
N ARG A 19 -10.60 -4.75 -6.12
CA ARG A 19 -11.39 -5.72 -6.89
C ARG A 19 -10.61 -6.26 -8.08
N GLU A 20 -9.96 -5.42 -8.89
CA GLU A 20 -9.20 -5.89 -10.05
C GLU A 20 -7.97 -6.71 -9.66
N VAL A 21 -7.24 -6.30 -8.63
CA VAL A 21 -6.08 -7.05 -8.11
C VAL A 21 -6.53 -8.42 -7.59
N ALA A 22 -7.61 -8.47 -6.81
CA ALA A 22 -8.14 -9.70 -6.24
C ALA A 22 -8.65 -10.69 -7.30
N ARG A 23 -9.19 -10.22 -8.43
CA ARG A 23 -9.60 -11.11 -9.54
C ARG A 23 -8.46 -11.98 -10.07
N LEU A 24 -7.22 -11.50 -9.99
CA LEU A 24 -6.04 -12.28 -10.40
C LEU A 24 -5.41 -13.05 -9.24
N TYR A 25 -5.32 -12.43 -8.07
CA TYR A 25 -4.44 -12.90 -7.01
C TYR A 25 -5.15 -13.44 -5.76
N ALA A 26 -6.45 -13.17 -5.61
CA ALA A 26 -7.31 -13.75 -4.58
C ALA A 26 -8.69 -14.16 -5.16
N PRO A 27 -8.74 -15.02 -6.20
CA PRO A 27 -9.99 -15.37 -6.87
C PRO A 27 -10.91 -16.27 -6.02
N ASP A 28 -10.38 -16.88 -4.97
CA ASP A 28 -11.07 -17.82 -4.09
C ASP A 28 -11.20 -17.22 -2.68
N PRO A 29 -12.40 -17.24 -2.06
CA PRO A 29 -12.62 -16.72 -0.71
C PRO A 29 -11.85 -17.48 0.40
N SER A 30 -11.32 -18.67 0.12
CA SER A 30 -10.43 -19.41 1.04
C SER A 30 -9.06 -18.76 1.19
N VAL A 31 -8.64 -17.89 0.26
CA VAL A 31 -7.40 -17.12 0.37
C VAL A 31 -7.48 -16.19 1.58
N SER A 32 -6.62 -16.45 2.57
CA SER A 32 -6.56 -15.65 3.79
C SER A 32 -5.77 -14.36 3.55
N ILE A 33 -6.38 -13.22 3.88
CA ILE A 33 -5.79 -11.89 3.67
C ILE A 33 -5.65 -11.16 5.00
N ALA A 34 -4.47 -10.64 5.30
CA ALA A 34 -4.27 -9.65 6.36
C ALA A 34 -4.11 -8.25 5.75
N ASP A 35 -4.98 -7.32 6.10
CA ASP A 35 -4.77 -5.89 5.81
C ASP A 35 -4.25 -5.23 7.08
N VAL A 36 -2.96 -4.93 7.09
CA VAL A 36 -2.25 -4.45 8.29
C VAL A 36 -2.29 -2.93 8.45
N THR A 37 -3.00 -2.28 7.54
CA THR A 37 -3.27 -0.83 7.48
C THR A 37 -4.75 -0.61 7.16
N PHE A 38 -5.61 -1.39 7.82
CA PHE A 38 -7.01 -1.57 7.42
C PHE A 38 -7.81 -0.26 7.40
N GLY A 39 -7.43 0.71 8.22
CA GLY A 39 -8.16 1.96 8.37
C GLY A 39 -9.62 1.67 8.73
N ARG A 40 -10.53 2.05 7.83
CA ARG A 40 -11.98 1.82 7.97
C ARG A 40 -12.52 0.77 6.99
N GLY A 41 -11.67 -0.09 6.45
CA GLY A 41 -12.06 -1.17 5.53
C GLY A 41 -12.55 -0.71 4.16
N THR A 42 -12.15 0.50 3.71
CA THR A 42 -12.67 1.07 2.46
C THR A 42 -12.25 0.30 1.21
N PHE A 43 -11.06 -0.34 1.24
CA PHE A 43 -10.54 -1.20 0.18
C PHE A 43 -11.49 -2.35 -0.16
N TRP A 44 -12.20 -2.88 0.84
CA TRP A 44 -12.92 -4.14 0.75
C TRP A 44 -14.40 -4.00 0.39
N LYS A 45 -14.89 -2.75 0.19
CA LYS A 45 -16.31 -2.48 -0.11
C LYS A 45 -16.84 -3.12 -1.39
N ARG A 46 -15.97 -3.44 -2.36
CA ARG A 46 -16.32 -4.11 -3.63
C ARG A 46 -16.01 -5.60 -3.62
N THR A 47 -15.40 -6.11 -2.55
CA THR A 47 -14.99 -7.51 -2.38
C THR A 47 -15.35 -8.04 -0.98
N PRO A 48 -16.60 -7.85 -0.49
CA PRO A 48 -16.98 -8.22 0.88
C PRO A 48 -16.99 -9.73 1.14
N HIS A 49 -16.86 -10.55 0.08
CA HIS A 49 -16.82 -12.01 0.15
C HIS A 49 -15.42 -12.56 0.46
N LEU A 50 -14.38 -11.73 0.42
CA LEU A 50 -13.01 -12.17 0.71
C LEU A 50 -12.79 -12.30 2.22
N ASN A 51 -11.98 -13.29 2.60
CA ASN A 51 -11.60 -13.53 3.98
C ASN A 51 -10.48 -12.56 4.43
N VAL A 52 -10.88 -11.38 4.91
CA VAL A 52 -9.96 -10.30 5.30
C VAL A 52 -9.93 -10.12 6.81
N THR A 53 -8.73 -10.26 7.39
CA THR A 53 -8.43 -9.85 8.76
C THR A 53 -7.78 -8.47 8.75
N GLY A 54 -8.53 -7.45 9.16
CA GLY A 54 -8.03 -6.07 9.26
C GLY A 54 -7.43 -5.75 10.63
N SER A 55 -6.24 -5.15 10.66
CA SER A 55 -5.62 -4.50 11.82
C SER A 55 -5.12 -3.10 11.47
N ASP A 56 -5.09 -2.21 12.45
CA ASP A 56 -4.59 -0.84 12.29
C ASP A 56 -4.36 -0.26 13.68
N LEU A 57 -3.21 0.39 13.88
CA LEU A 57 -2.79 0.97 15.16
C LEU A 57 -3.82 1.93 15.77
N HIS A 58 -4.59 2.64 14.94
CA HIS A 58 -5.45 3.73 15.38
C HIS A 58 -6.95 3.53 15.12
N THR A 59 -7.32 2.70 14.15
CA THR A 59 -8.73 2.60 13.70
C THR A 59 -9.38 1.25 13.94
N VAL A 60 -8.63 0.24 14.40
CA VAL A 60 -9.17 -1.08 14.74
C VAL A 60 -8.89 -1.39 16.21
N PRO A 61 -9.77 -0.98 17.16
CA PRO A 61 -9.55 -1.15 18.60
C PRO A 61 -9.33 -2.60 19.05
N ALA A 62 -9.91 -3.57 18.34
CA ALA A 62 -9.74 -4.99 18.64
C ALA A 62 -8.37 -5.54 18.22
N ARG A 63 -7.67 -4.85 17.31
CA ARG A 63 -6.35 -5.21 16.77
C ARG A 63 -5.51 -3.94 16.48
N PRO A 64 -5.14 -3.18 17.53
CA PRO A 64 -4.43 -1.91 17.42
C PRO A 64 -2.94 -2.16 17.16
N TYR A 65 -2.62 -2.85 16.08
CA TYR A 65 -1.27 -3.35 15.81
C TYR A 65 -0.45 -2.34 15.03
N ASP A 66 0.81 -2.18 15.43
CA ASP A 66 1.80 -1.50 14.63
C ASP A 66 2.25 -2.44 13.50
N PHE A 67 2.13 -2.01 12.25
CA PHE A 67 2.52 -2.84 11.10
C PHE A 67 4.02 -3.16 11.05
N ARG A 68 4.84 -2.51 11.88
CA ARG A 68 6.28 -2.77 12.02
C ARG A 68 6.60 -3.92 12.98
N ASP A 69 5.64 -4.31 13.82
CA ASP A 69 5.78 -5.35 14.85
C ASP A 69 4.42 -6.04 15.06
N LEU A 70 4.09 -6.95 14.15
CA LEU A 70 2.79 -7.60 14.06
C LEU A 70 2.74 -8.84 14.97
N PRO A 71 1.69 -9.02 15.78
CA PRO A 71 1.55 -10.22 16.63
C PRO A 71 1.10 -11.47 15.86
N TYR A 72 1.12 -11.42 14.52
CA TYR A 72 0.80 -12.57 13.67
C TYR A 72 2.01 -13.49 13.56
N ALA A 73 1.76 -14.80 13.46
CA ALA A 73 2.81 -15.79 13.25
C ALA A 73 3.40 -15.69 11.83
N ASP A 74 4.60 -16.21 11.66
CA ASP A 74 5.25 -16.29 10.35
C ASP A 74 4.38 -17.07 9.36
N ASN A 75 4.29 -16.60 8.11
CA ASN A 75 3.55 -17.25 7.02
C ASN A 75 2.07 -17.57 7.36
N SER A 76 1.45 -16.82 8.26
CA SER A 76 0.09 -17.10 8.75
C SER A 76 -1.02 -16.71 7.77
N PHE A 77 -0.75 -15.78 6.84
CA PHE A 77 -1.70 -15.34 5.82
C PHE A 77 -1.18 -15.63 4.42
N ASP A 78 -2.06 -16.00 3.49
CA ASP A 78 -1.67 -16.17 2.07
C ASP A 78 -1.19 -14.84 1.48
N ILE A 79 -1.90 -13.76 1.79
CA ILE A 79 -1.63 -12.42 1.28
C ILE A 79 -1.62 -11.42 2.44
N VAL A 80 -0.63 -10.54 2.44
CA VAL A 80 -0.62 -9.35 3.29
C VAL A 80 -0.81 -8.10 2.43
N VAL A 81 -1.66 -7.18 2.85
CA VAL A 81 -1.94 -5.89 2.20
C VAL A 81 -1.46 -4.76 3.10
N PHE A 82 -0.72 -3.84 2.50
CA PHE A 82 0.04 -2.79 3.20
C PHE A 82 -0.08 -1.45 2.45
N ASP A 83 -0.75 -0.47 3.06
CA ASP A 83 -0.96 0.92 2.56
C ASP A 83 -0.61 1.93 3.68
N PRO A 84 0.68 2.05 4.07
CA PRO A 84 1.06 2.93 5.16
C PRO A 84 1.03 4.41 4.69
N PRO A 85 1.13 5.35 5.65
CA PRO A 85 1.30 6.76 5.33
C PRO A 85 2.50 7.05 4.41
N TYR A 86 2.30 7.85 3.37
CA TYR A 86 3.32 8.22 2.38
C TYR A 86 3.65 9.72 2.33
N ILE A 87 2.95 10.55 3.12
CA ILE A 87 3.16 11.99 3.15
C ILE A 87 4.12 12.31 4.31
N ALA A 88 5.33 12.74 3.98
CA ALA A 88 6.23 13.38 4.94
C ALA A 88 5.59 14.70 5.41
N TRP A 89 5.29 14.83 6.71
CA TRP A 89 4.59 16.00 7.25
C TRP A 89 5.55 16.92 8.02
N PRO A 90 6.02 18.02 7.39
CA PRO A 90 6.81 19.03 8.10
C PRO A 90 5.94 20.03 8.91
N GLY A 91 4.60 19.99 8.77
CA GLY A 91 3.65 20.90 9.41
C GLY A 91 2.49 21.30 8.48
N ASN A 92 1.30 21.55 9.05
CA ASN A 92 0.04 22.03 8.44
C ASN A 92 -0.12 21.72 6.93
N HIS A 93 -0.65 20.53 6.59
CA HIS A 93 -0.83 20.07 5.22
C HIS A 93 -2.33 19.95 4.87
N MET A 94 -2.73 20.34 3.67
CA MET A 94 -4.15 20.36 3.25
C MET A 94 -4.86 18.99 3.27
N SER A 95 -4.13 17.92 3.52
CA SER A 95 -4.66 16.56 3.57
C SER A 95 -4.69 15.97 4.98
N ASP A 96 -4.41 16.76 6.01
CA ASP A 96 -4.25 16.30 7.40
C ASP A 96 -5.49 15.62 7.96
N GLU A 97 -6.69 16.20 7.77
CA GLU A 97 -7.94 15.57 8.22
C GLU A 97 -8.20 14.23 7.52
N ARG A 98 -7.77 14.09 6.26
CA ARG A 98 -8.01 12.89 5.46
C ARG A 98 -7.04 11.76 5.76
N TYR A 99 -5.80 12.07 6.14
CA TYR A 99 -4.71 11.09 6.31
C TYR A 99 -4.11 11.04 7.72
N ARG A 100 -4.61 11.86 8.66
CA ARG A 100 -4.13 11.94 10.06
C ARG A 100 -2.60 12.14 10.14
N ASN A 101 -2.01 12.89 9.19
CA ASN A 101 -0.55 13.02 9.07
C ASN A 101 0.12 13.54 10.36
N ALA A 102 -0.57 14.40 11.11
CA ALA A 102 -0.07 14.93 12.38
C ALA A 102 0.12 13.84 13.46
N GLU A 103 -0.57 12.72 13.35
CA GLU A 103 -0.50 11.59 14.27
C GLU A 103 0.39 10.46 13.74
N THR A 104 0.57 10.39 12.41
CA THR A 104 1.23 9.25 11.76
C THR A 104 2.62 9.56 11.19
N THR A 105 2.89 10.79 10.74
CA THR A 105 4.15 11.15 10.04
C THR A 105 4.71 12.51 10.46
N LYS A 106 4.33 13.00 11.64
CA LYS A 106 4.78 14.31 12.14
C LYS A 106 6.29 14.37 12.28
N GLY A 107 6.92 15.34 11.61
CA GLY A 107 8.36 15.55 11.63
C GLY A 107 9.14 14.61 10.71
N PHE A 108 8.47 13.75 9.94
CA PHE A 108 9.13 12.82 9.04
C PHE A 108 9.65 13.56 7.81
N SER A 109 10.86 13.22 7.41
CA SER A 109 11.42 13.49 6.09
C SER A 109 10.98 12.43 5.08
N PRO A 110 11.19 12.63 3.77
CA PRO A 110 11.00 11.59 2.78
C PRO A 110 11.82 10.32 3.04
N ASN A 111 12.98 10.45 3.71
CA ASN A 111 13.80 9.31 4.08
C ASN A 111 13.15 8.52 5.22
N ASP A 112 12.57 9.20 6.21
CA ASP A 112 11.85 8.55 7.30
C ASP A 112 10.61 7.80 6.78
N ILE A 113 9.93 8.34 5.77
CA ILE A 113 8.86 7.62 5.06
C ILE A 113 9.41 6.36 4.40
N ARG A 114 10.55 6.43 3.71
CA ARG A 114 11.16 5.24 3.10
C ARG A 114 11.51 4.19 4.16
N GLU A 115 12.14 4.58 5.27
CA GLU A 115 12.50 3.66 6.34
C GLU A 115 11.26 3.07 7.04
N LEU A 116 10.17 3.84 7.16
CA LEU A 116 8.86 3.33 7.62
C LEU A 116 8.34 2.22 6.69
N TYR A 117 8.40 2.44 5.38
CA TYR A 117 8.06 1.43 4.39
C TYR A 117 8.97 0.20 4.50
N ARG A 118 10.29 0.36 4.66
CA ARG A 118 11.23 -0.76 4.80
C ARG A 118 10.97 -1.60 6.04
N ALA A 119 10.67 -0.96 7.17
CA ALA A 119 10.30 -1.65 8.40
C ALA A 119 9.01 -2.47 8.22
N GLY A 120 7.96 -1.84 7.67
CA GLY A 120 6.70 -2.53 7.40
C GLY A 120 6.81 -3.62 6.32
N LEU A 121 7.62 -3.43 5.28
CA LEU A 121 7.88 -4.44 4.25
C LEU A 121 8.48 -5.71 4.86
N ARG A 122 9.48 -5.57 5.74
CA ARG A 122 10.11 -6.70 6.43
C ARG A 122 9.09 -7.50 7.23
N GLU A 123 8.25 -6.81 7.98
CA GLU A 123 7.27 -7.47 8.83
C GLU A 123 6.11 -8.08 8.04
N CYS A 124 5.65 -7.40 7.00
CA CYS A 124 4.70 -7.96 6.04
C CYS A 124 5.24 -9.21 5.35
N GLN A 125 6.53 -9.23 4.97
CA GLN A 125 7.19 -10.39 4.36
C GLN A 125 7.24 -11.58 5.33
N ARG A 126 7.50 -11.35 6.62
CA ARG A 126 7.49 -12.40 7.64
C ARG A 126 6.11 -13.07 7.75
N VAL A 127 5.05 -12.27 7.72
CA VAL A 127 3.66 -12.72 7.90
C VAL A 127 3.07 -13.34 6.63
N ALA A 128 3.45 -12.85 5.44
CA ALA A 128 2.94 -13.29 4.16
C ALA A 128 3.54 -14.63 3.70
N ARG A 129 2.69 -15.60 3.40
CA ARG A 129 3.08 -16.91 2.87
C ARG A 129 3.37 -16.89 1.37
N ARG A 130 2.59 -16.13 0.61
CA ARG A 130 2.66 -16.13 -0.87
C ARG A 130 2.91 -14.75 -1.43
N GLN A 131 2.14 -13.76 -1.01
CA GLN A 131 2.17 -12.44 -1.65
C GLN A 131 2.05 -11.28 -0.67
N LEU A 132 2.63 -10.16 -1.07
CA LEU A 132 2.51 -8.87 -0.40
C LEU A 132 2.01 -7.83 -1.41
N TRP A 133 0.92 -7.14 -1.08
CA TRP A 133 0.39 -6.03 -1.88
C TRP A 133 0.72 -4.71 -1.19
N VAL A 134 1.52 -3.88 -1.84
CA VAL A 134 2.02 -2.62 -1.25
C VAL A 134 1.49 -1.44 -2.03
N LYS A 135 0.65 -0.65 -1.37
CA LYS A 135 0.11 0.59 -1.91
C LYS A 135 1.00 1.77 -1.51
N CYS A 136 1.21 2.67 -2.47
CA CYS A 136 1.96 3.89 -2.24
C CYS A 136 1.56 4.99 -3.22
N LYS A 137 2.16 6.16 -3.03
CA LYS A 137 2.05 7.27 -3.97
C LYS A 137 3.36 8.05 -4.02
N ASP A 138 3.68 8.50 -5.22
CA ASP A 138 4.83 9.37 -5.43
C ASP A 138 4.54 10.81 -5.02
N GLY A 139 5.60 11.48 -4.57
CA GLY A 139 5.58 12.85 -4.11
C GLY A 139 6.58 13.75 -4.81
N VAL A 140 6.72 14.94 -4.24
CA VAL A 140 7.80 15.89 -4.49
C VAL A 140 8.15 16.48 -3.13
N SER A 141 9.44 16.61 -2.81
CA SER A 141 9.91 17.26 -1.60
C SER A 141 10.93 18.34 -1.99
N GLY A 142 10.58 19.61 -1.73
CA GLY A 142 11.34 20.75 -2.26
C GLY A 142 11.45 20.68 -3.79
N PRO A 143 12.66 20.74 -4.38
CA PRO A 143 12.87 20.64 -5.83
C PRO A 143 13.07 19.19 -6.32
N LYS A 144 12.94 18.18 -5.44
CA LYS A 144 13.30 16.79 -5.74
C LYS A 144 12.06 15.92 -5.91
N GLN A 145 12.11 15.04 -6.91
CA GLN A 145 11.13 13.99 -7.10
C GLN A 145 11.28 12.92 -6.00
N CYS A 146 10.16 12.43 -5.50
CA CYS A 146 10.13 11.30 -4.56
C CYS A 146 9.40 10.14 -5.23
N TRP A 147 10.16 9.27 -5.90
CA TRP A 147 9.68 8.10 -6.62
C TRP A 147 9.51 6.91 -5.67
N LEU A 148 8.59 7.04 -4.71
CA LEU A 148 8.42 6.06 -3.64
C LEU A 148 8.11 4.66 -4.18
N HIS A 149 7.32 4.54 -5.26
CA HIS A 149 7.04 3.25 -5.87
C HIS A 149 8.30 2.55 -6.43
N VAL A 150 9.29 3.30 -6.92
CA VAL A 150 10.58 2.75 -7.39
C VAL A 150 11.42 2.31 -6.20
N HIS A 151 11.50 3.14 -5.15
CA HIS A 151 12.26 2.78 -3.96
C HIS A 151 11.68 1.54 -3.27
N ILE A 152 10.35 1.40 -3.22
CA ILE A 152 9.68 0.20 -2.68
C ILE A 152 10.06 -1.04 -3.49
N LEU A 153 10.06 -0.98 -4.82
CA LEU A 153 10.50 -2.10 -5.66
C LEU A 153 11.95 -2.49 -5.34
N GLN A 154 12.87 -1.51 -5.33
CA GLN A 154 14.29 -1.74 -5.04
C GLN A 154 14.51 -2.33 -3.64
N ASP A 155 13.82 -1.79 -2.63
CA ASP A 155 13.94 -2.25 -1.25
C ASP A 155 13.36 -3.66 -1.10
N ALA A 156 12.21 -3.95 -1.73
CA ALA A 156 11.59 -5.28 -1.73
C ALA A 156 12.47 -6.32 -2.41
N GLU A 157 13.03 -6.02 -3.59
CA GLU A 157 13.95 -6.91 -4.30
C GLU A 157 15.24 -7.16 -3.50
N GLY A 158 15.76 -6.12 -2.85
CA GLY A 158 16.89 -6.23 -1.93
C GLY A 158 16.61 -7.11 -0.70
N MET A 159 15.34 -7.26 -0.30
CA MET A 159 14.87 -8.18 0.75
C MET A 159 14.52 -9.58 0.21
N GLY A 160 14.70 -9.80 -1.09
CA GLY A 160 14.45 -11.07 -1.73
C GLY A 160 13.02 -11.28 -2.21
N LEU A 161 12.14 -10.28 -2.15
CA LEU A 161 10.85 -10.33 -2.82
C LEU A 161 11.01 -10.22 -4.35
N VAL A 162 9.99 -10.62 -5.11
CA VAL A 162 9.99 -10.48 -6.58
C VAL A 162 8.80 -9.62 -6.99
N GLY A 163 9.05 -8.54 -7.74
CA GLY A 163 7.98 -7.72 -8.31
C GLY A 163 7.20 -8.52 -9.35
N ARG A 164 5.98 -8.93 -9.02
CA ARG A 164 5.12 -9.70 -9.93
C ARG A 164 4.33 -8.79 -10.87
N ASP A 165 3.75 -7.72 -10.34
CA ASP A 165 2.83 -6.86 -11.09
C ASP A 165 2.72 -5.46 -10.45
N LEU A 166 2.27 -4.48 -11.24
CA LEU A 166 2.08 -3.10 -10.80
C LEU A 166 0.75 -2.55 -11.31
N PHE A 167 -0.15 -2.22 -10.39
CA PHE A 167 -1.40 -1.55 -10.70
C PHE A 167 -1.33 -0.06 -10.44
N ILE A 168 -1.92 0.72 -11.34
CA ILE A 168 -2.00 2.17 -11.28
C ILE A 168 -3.47 2.55 -11.10
N LEU A 169 -3.78 3.21 -9.99
CA LEU A 169 -5.11 3.78 -9.77
C LEU A 169 -5.11 5.24 -10.20
N ASP A 170 -5.83 5.53 -11.29
CA ASP A 170 -6.29 6.88 -11.63
C ASP A 170 -7.58 7.17 -10.85
N ALA A 171 -7.40 7.69 -9.63
CA ALA A 171 -8.52 7.93 -8.72
C ALA A 171 -9.49 8.97 -9.32
N THR A 172 -10.80 8.87 -9.10
CA THR A 172 -11.72 9.94 -9.53
C THR A 172 -11.66 11.16 -8.60
N SER A 173 -11.31 10.95 -7.31
CA SER A 173 -11.14 12.05 -6.36
C SER A 173 -9.83 12.81 -6.61
N ARG A 174 -9.90 14.14 -6.58
CA ARG A 174 -8.74 15.03 -6.72
C ARG A 174 -8.58 15.87 -5.46
N ILE A 175 -7.34 15.99 -4.97
CA ILE A 175 -7.03 16.98 -3.92
C ILE A 175 -7.00 18.36 -4.60
N PRO A 176 -7.74 19.36 -4.06
CA PRO A 176 -7.72 20.73 -4.56
C PRO A 176 -6.29 21.26 -4.69
N HIS A 177 -6.06 22.15 -5.65
CA HIS A 177 -4.77 22.80 -5.82
C HIS A 177 -4.67 24.03 -4.93
N GLY A 178 -3.47 24.29 -4.40
CA GLY A 178 -3.12 25.62 -3.91
C GLY A 178 -2.72 26.55 -5.07
N ASN A 179 -2.55 27.83 -4.76
CA ASN A 179 -2.04 28.81 -5.71
C ASN A 179 -0.51 28.67 -5.84
N TRP A 180 -0.03 28.12 -6.96
CA TRP A 180 1.39 28.10 -7.30
C TRP A 180 1.70 29.16 -8.37
N LYS A 181 2.75 29.96 -8.15
CA LYS A 181 3.23 30.96 -9.13
C LYS A 181 3.91 30.33 -10.35
N THR A 182 4.63 29.21 -10.17
CA THR A 182 5.31 28.50 -11.25
C THR A 182 5.35 27.01 -10.96
N GLN A 183 4.84 26.20 -11.89
CA GLN A 183 4.87 24.74 -11.78
C GLN A 183 6.20 24.20 -12.30
N LYS A 184 6.96 23.50 -11.45
CA LYS A 184 8.26 22.88 -11.82
C LYS A 184 8.18 21.37 -12.01
N HIS A 185 7.13 20.72 -11.52
CA HIS A 185 6.92 19.28 -11.64
C HIS A 185 5.49 18.94 -12.06
N ALA A 186 5.31 17.83 -12.77
CA ALA A 186 3.99 17.30 -13.07
C ALA A 186 3.25 16.88 -11.80
N ARG A 187 1.93 17.12 -11.77
CA ARG A 187 1.08 16.56 -10.71
C ARG A 187 0.95 15.06 -10.90
N LYS A 188 0.90 14.32 -9.80
CA LYS A 188 0.73 12.86 -9.78
C LYS A 188 -0.66 12.53 -9.22
N PRO A 189 -1.71 12.52 -10.05
CA PRO A 189 -3.06 12.21 -9.58
C PRO A 189 -3.21 10.74 -9.20
N MET A 190 -2.37 9.87 -9.77
CA MET A 190 -2.41 8.43 -9.60
C MET A 190 -1.76 7.95 -8.30
N SER A 191 -2.01 6.70 -7.95
CA SER A 191 -1.34 5.94 -6.89
C SER A 191 -1.02 4.54 -7.39
N TYR A 192 -0.08 3.86 -6.76
CA TYR A 192 0.51 2.61 -7.22
C TYR A 192 0.21 1.49 -6.23
N LEU A 193 -0.01 0.27 -6.72
CA LEU A 193 -0.07 -0.94 -5.91
C LEU A 193 0.85 -1.97 -6.53
N TRP A 194 1.94 -2.27 -5.85
CA TRP A 194 2.82 -3.37 -6.20
C TRP A 194 2.24 -4.69 -5.69
N VAL A 195 2.33 -5.74 -6.51
CA VAL A 195 2.17 -7.12 -6.07
C VAL A 195 3.54 -7.76 -6.06
N PHE A 196 3.97 -8.21 -4.89
CA PHE A 196 5.22 -8.94 -4.71
C PHE A 196 4.94 -10.39 -4.39
N ASP A 197 5.75 -11.30 -4.95
CA ASP A 197 5.83 -12.66 -4.46
C ASP A 197 6.83 -12.76 -3.32
N VAL A 198 6.41 -13.44 -2.26
CA VAL A 198 7.30 -13.96 -1.24
C VAL A 198 7.87 -15.26 -1.80
N ARG A 199 9.16 -15.26 -2.15
CA ARG A 199 9.82 -16.51 -2.51
C ARG A 199 9.76 -17.42 -1.28
N PRO A 200 9.17 -18.63 -1.37
CA PRO A 200 9.46 -19.64 -0.35
C PRO A 200 10.97 -19.87 -0.37
N ASN A 201 11.54 -20.27 0.77
CA ASN A 201 12.90 -20.83 0.83
C ASN A 201 12.99 -22.04 -0.10
N VAL A 202 13.14 -21.81 -1.40
CA VAL A 202 13.62 -22.81 -2.35
C VAL A 202 15.12 -22.83 -2.09
N GLN A 203 15.54 -23.73 -1.21
CA GLN A 203 16.89 -24.27 -1.29
C GLN A 203 17.09 -24.66 -2.74
N ILE A 204 17.95 -23.90 -3.43
CA ILE A 204 18.43 -24.26 -4.75
C ILE A 204 19.22 -25.55 -4.52
N LEU A 205 18.66 -26.68 -4.96
CA LEU A 205 19.40 -27.91 -5.19
C LEU A 205 20.37 -27.69 -6.36
#